data_AF-X0UMH6-F1
#
_entry.id   AF-X0UMH6-F1
#
_cell.length_a   1.000
_cell.length_b   1.000
_cell.length_c   1.000
_cell.angle_alpha   90.00
_cell.angle_beta   90.00
_cell.angle_gamma   90.00
#
_symmetry.space_group_name_H-M   'P 1'
#
loop_
_entity.id
_entity.type
_entity.pdbx_description
1 polymer ?
#
loop_
_entity_poly.entity_id
_entity_poly.type
_entity_poly.pdbx_seq_one_letter_code
_entity_poly.pdbx_strand_id
1 'polypeptide(L)'
;MEDYKLFDENTQAIVFGYQQRAIQRMLDFDYVCKRETTSIAAIVNPTRGGYHKCFWGSEEIILPIYTTIEEASENHPQADVMINFASFRSAYPVTKEALENDNIRTIAIIAEGIPERYTKQL
;
A
#
# COMPACT_ATOMS: atom_id res chain seq x y z
N MET A 1 6.36 6.42 27.34
CA MET A 1 6.58 5.54 26.18
C MET A 1 5.26 5.61 25.43
N GLU A 2 5.21 6.30 24.29
CA GLU A 2 3.99 6.30 23.48
C GLU A 2 3.68 4.86 23.09
N ASP A 3 2.44 4.44 23.29
CA ASP A 3 1.97 3.11 22.93
C ASP A 3 1.97 3.03 21.40
N TYR A 4 2.92 2.26 20.83
CA TYR A 4 3.13 2.24 19.39
C TYR A 4 2.00 1.45 18.71
N LYS A 5 1.04 2.20 18.14
CA LYS A 5 -0.10 1.66 17.40
C LYS A 5 0.25 1.61 15.91
N LEU A 6 0.40 0.40 15.37
CA LEU A 6 0.70 0.16 13.95
C LEU A 6 -0.44 0.60 13.04
N PHE A 7 -1.68 0.26 13.43
CA PHE A 7 -2.87 0.48 12.61
C PHE A 7 -4.05 0.95 13.45
N ASP A 8 -4.88 1.81 12.87
CA ASP A 8 -6.14 2.27 13.41
C ASP A 8 -7.18 2.48 12.30
N GLU A 9 -8.36 2.96 12.68
CA GLU A 9 -9.47 3.23 11.77
C GLU A 9 -9.18 4.31 10.71
N ASN A 10 -8.12 5.11 10.89
CA ASN A 10 -7.68 6.18 9.99
C ASN A 10 -6.47 5.79 9.13
N THR A 11 -5.83 4.66 9.40
CA THR A 11 -4.68 4.16 8.63
C THR A 11 -4.98 4.08 7.14
N GLN A 12 -4.13 4.67 6.32
CA GLN A 12 -4.19 4.54 4.87
C GLN A 12 -2.91 3.95 4.31
N ALA A 13 -3.06 3.09 3.31
CA ALA A 13 -1.98 2.33 2.70
C ALA A 13 -1.79 2.71 1.24
N ILE A 14 -0.53 2.67 0.80
CA ILE A 14 -0.14 2.60 -0.60
C ILE A 14 0.09 1.13 -0.96
N VAL A 15 -0.56 0.65 -2.01
CA VAL A 15 -0.40 -0.73 -2.48
C VAL A 15 0.59 -0.77 -3.63
N PHE A 16 1.78 -1.35 -3.42
CA PHE A 16 2.74 -1.57 -4.49
C PHE A 16 2.40 -2.87 -5.22
N GLY A 17 2.11 -2.76 -6.53
CA GLY A 17 1.67 -3.86 -7.38
C GLY A 17 0.16 -3.82 -7.66
N TYR A 18 -0.24 -4.14 -8.88
CA TYR A 18 -1.62 -4.00 -9.33
C TYR A 18 -2.51 -5.21 -8.97
N GLN A 19 -2.76 -5.41 -7.67
CA GLN A 19 -3.53 -6.54 -7.12
C GLN A 19 -5.02 -6.22 -6.92
N GLN A 20 -5.75 -6.03 -8.03
CA GLN A 20 -7.16 -5.57 -8.02
C GLN A 20 -8.08 -6.33 -7.04
N ARG A 21 -7.94 -7.67 -6.96
CA ARG A 21 -8.76 -8.49 -6.06
C ARG A 21 -8.45 -8.26 -4.58
N ALA A 22 -7.18 -8.06 -4.23
CA ALA A 22 -6.79 -7.77 -2.85
C ALA A 22 -7.25 -6.37 -2.45
N ILE A 23 -7.06 -5.40 -3.35
CA ILE A 23 -7.53 -4.02 -3.18
C ILE A 23 -9.03 -3.99 -2.92
N GLN A 24 -9.85 -4.62 -3.78
CA GLN A 24 -11.30 -4.64 -3.59
C GLN A 24 -11.70 -5.29 -2.26
N ARG A 25 -11.05 -6.40 -1.87
CA ARG A 25 -11.36 -7.09 -0.61
C ARG A 25 -11.00 -6.27 0.63
N MET A 26 -9.96 -5.45 0.58
CA MET A 26 -9.65 -4.51 1.65
C MET A 26 -10.73 -3.44 1.76
N LEU A 27 -11.20 -2.89 0.63
CA LEU A 27 -12.31 -1.92 0.62
C LEU A 27 -13.62 -2.54 1.11
N ASP A 28 -13.91 -3.79 0.73
CA ASP A 28 -15.07 -4.52 1.23
C ASP A 28 -15.00 -4.69 2.76
N PHE A 29 -13.81 -5.04 3.28
CA PHE A 29 -13.56 -5.14 4.71
C PHE A 29 -13.76 -3.79 5.41
N ASP A 30 -13.18 -2.72 4.88
CA ASP A 30 -13.33 -1.37 5.42
C ASP A 30 -14.80 -0.93 5.50
N TYR A 31 -15.57 -1.21 4.43
CA TYR A 31 -16.99 -0.91 4.36
C TYR A 31 -17.79 -1.67 5.43
N VAL A 32 -17.55 -2.98 5.59
CA VAL A 32 -18.22 -3.79 6.62
C VAL A 32 -17.82 -3.36 8.03
N CYS A 33 -16.57 -2.91 8.20
CA CYS A 33 -16.07 -2.31 9.44
C CYS A 33 -16.61 -0.89 9.69
N LYS A 34 -17.39 -0.31 8.77
CA LYS A 34 -17.97 1.04 8.85
C LYS A 34 -16.91 2.13 9.00
N ARG A 35 -15.77 1.98 8.32
CA ARG A 35 -14.76 3.04 8.27
C ARG A 35 -15.32 4.27 7.56
N GLU A 36 -14.85 5.44 7.98
CA GLU A 36 -15.23 6.70 7.33
C GLU A 36 -14.46 6.92 6.03
N THR A 37 -13.25 6.38 5.94
CA THR A 37 -12.34 6.52 4.79
C THR A 37 -11.81 5.15 4.34
N THR A 38 -11.40 5.06 3.08
CA THR A 38 -10.79 3.86 2.51
C THR A 38 -9.43 3.58 3.15
N SER A 39 -9.12 2.32 3.44
CA SER A 39 -7.77 1.91 3.89
C SER A 39 -6.71 2.07 2.82
N ILE A 40 -7.09 2.25 1.55
CA ILE A 40 -6.17 2.38 0.43
C ILE A 40 -6.27 3.80 -0.09
N ALA A 41 -5.13 4.50 -0.08
CA ALA A 41 -5.00 5.84 -0.64
C ALA A 41 -4.65 5.78 -2.14
N ALA A 42 -3.72 4.90 -2.52
CA ALA A 42 -3.23 4.81 -3.90
C ALA A 42 -2.64 3.44 -4.24
N ILE A 43 -2.47 3.21 -5.54
CA ILE A 43 -1.79 2.04 -6.09
C ILE A 43 -0.52 2.51 -6.78
N VAL A 44 0.60 1.82 -6.56
CA VAL A 44 1.83 2.01 -7.33
C VAL A 44 1.98 0.86 -8.31
N ASN A 45 2.04 1.18 -9.59
CA ASN A 45 2.34 0.24 -10.67
C ASN A 45 3.39 0.83 -11.61
N PRO A 46 4.66 0.39 -11.52
CA PRO A 46 5.75 0.95 -12.33
C PRO A 46 5.55 0.87 -13.84
N THR A 47 4.67 -0.03 -14.30
CA THR A 47 4.42 -0.22 -15.74
C THR A 47 3.42 0.77 -16.32
N ARG A 48 2.50 1.31 -15.50
CA ARG A 48 1.38 2.13 -15.97
C ARG A 48 0.71 2.88 -14.83
N GLY A 49 0.62 4.20 -14.97
CA GLY A 49 -0.25 5.06 -14.16
C GLY A 49 -1.69 5.15 -14.69
N GLY A 50 -2.55 5.87 -13.97
CA GLY A 50 -3.94 6.12 -14.33
C GLY A 50 -4.87 5.97 -13.13
N TYR A 51 -5.99 5.28 -13.34
CA TYR A 51 -7.06 5.18 -12.36
C TYR A 51 -7.64 3.76 -12.32
N HIS A 52 -7.90 3.24 -11.13
CA HIS A 52 -8.56 1.96 -10.90
C HIS A 52 -9.96 2.18 -10.33
N LYS A 53 -10.99 1.76 -11.06
CA LYS A 53 -12.37 1.75 -10.55
C LYS A 53 -12.55 0.60 -9.56
N CYS A 54 -13.07 0.92 -8.37
CA CYS A 54 -13.40 -0.01 -7.30
C CYS A 54 -14.82 0.25 -6.79
N PHE A 55 -15.28 -0.57 -5.86
CA PHE A 55 -16.56 -0.37 -5.16
C PHE A 55 -16.34 -0.11 -3.67
N TRP A 56 -17.14 0.81 -3.12
CA TRP A 56 -17.31 1.05 -1.69
C TRP A 56 -18.76 0.74 -1.32
N GLY A 57 -18.99 -0.50 -0.87
CA GLY A 57 -20.35 -1.04 -0.83
C GLY A 57 -20.94 -1.11 -2.23
N SER A 58 -22.02 -0.37 -2.48
CA SER A 58 -22.65 -0.28 -3.82
C SER A 58 -22.16 0.88 -4.67
N GLU A 59 -21.36 1.80 -4.11
CA GLU A 59 -20.90 3.01 -4.80
C GLU A 59 -19.61 2.75 -5.57
N GLU A 60 -19.50 3.29 -6.78
CA GLU A 60 -18.26 3.25 -7.54
C GLU A 60 -17.31 4.35 -7.06
N ILE A 61 -16.07 3.98 -6.73
CA ILE A 61 -14.99 4.90 -6.39
C ILE A 61 -13.79 4.67 -7.31
N ILE A 62 -12.87 5.63 -7.34
CA ILE A 62 -11.67 5.57 -8.16
C ILE A 62 -10.44 5.76 -7.28
N LEU A 63 -9.49 4.83 -7.39
CA LEU A 63 -8.17 4.96 -6.78
C LEU A 63 -7.15 5.41 -7.83
N PRO A 64 -6.27 6.38 -7.52
CA PRO A 64 -5.19 6.76 -8.41
C PRO A 64 -4.13 5.66 -8.49
N ILE A 65 -3.56 5.50 -9.68
CA ILE A 65 -2.41 4.63 -9.95
C ILE A 65 -1.23 5.51 -10.34
N TYR A 66 -0.19 5.48 -9.53
CA TYR A 66 1.09 6.16 -9.79
C TYR A 66 2.14 5.19 -10.28
N THR A 67 3.21 5.69 -10.89
CA THR A 67 4.30 4.85 -11.38
C THR A 67 5.45 4.72 -10.38
N THR A 68 5.56 5.64 -9.42
CA THR A 68 6.63 5.63 -8.39
C THR A 68 6.05 5.70 -6.98
N ILE A 69 6.84 5.24 -5.99
CA ILE A 69 6.47 5.35 -4.57
C ILE A 69 6.50 6.82 -4.13
N GLU A 70 7.47 7.58 -4.61
CA GLU A 70 7.64 9.02 -4.34
C GLU A 70 6.38 9.79 -4.74
N GLU A 71 5.92 9.68 -6.00
CA GLU A 71 4.75 10.40 -6.49
C GLU A 71 3.48 10.05 -5.69
N ALA A 72 3.29 8.76 -5.37
CA ALA A 72 2.17 8.32 -4.55
C ALA A 72 2.24 8.90 -3.13
N SER A 73 3.42 8.95 -2.53
CA SER A 73 3.61 9.43 -1.16
C SER A 73 3.50 10.95 -1.05
N GLU A 74 3.93 11.69 -2.07
CA GLU A 74 3.77 13.15 -2.15
C GLU A 74 2.30 13.55 -2.31
N ASN A 75 1.53 12.81 -3.13
CA ASN A 75 0.11 13.08 -3.33
C ASN A 75 -0.77 12.56 -2.18
N HIS A 76 -0.28 11.61 -1.39
CA HIS A 76 -0.99 11.00 -0.26
C HIS A 76 -0.12 11.00 1.01
N PRO A 77 0.24 12.18 1.56
CA PRO A 77 1.16 12.29 2.69
C PRO A 77 0.63 11.68 3.99
N GLN A 78 -0.68 11.43 4.08
CA GLN A 78 -1.32 10.76 5.21
C GLN A 78 -1.18 9.22 5.18
N ALA A 79 -0.77 8.64 4.04
CA ALA A 79 -0.62 7.20 3.92
C ALA A 79 0.71 6.76 4.54
N ASP A 80 0.61 6.01 5.63
CA ASP A 80 1.74 5.64 6.49
C ASP A 80 2.09 4.15 6.43
N VAL A 81 1.34 3.40 5.62
CA VAL A 81 1.54 1.96 5.40
C VAL A 81 1.84 1.70 3.93
N MET A 82 2.78 0.79 3.66
CA MET A 82 2.91 0.19 2.33
C MET A 82 2.62 -1.31 2.37
N ILE A 83 1.82 -1.78 1.42
CA ILE A 83 1.63 -3.22 1.16
C ILE A 83 2.36 -3.58 -0.12
N ASN A 84 3.47 -4.31 0.01
CA ASN A 84 4.37 -4.64 -1.08
C ASN A 84 4.04 -6.02 -1.68
N PHE A 85 3.33 -6.02 -2.81
CA PHE A 85 3.05 -7.21 -3.63
C PHE A 85 4.06 -7.41 -4.78
N ALA A 86 5.21 -6.75 -4.75
CA ALA A 86 6.27 -6.99 -5.73
C ALA A 86 6.70 -8.47 -5.69
N SER A 87 7.18 -9.01 -6.82
CA SER A 87 7.72 -10.37 -6.85
C SER A 87 8.95 -10.52 -5.94
N PHE A 88 9.34 -11.75 -5.57
CA PHE A 88 10.54 -12.00 -4.75
C PHE A 88 11.84 -11.38 -5.30
N ARG A 89 11.91 -11.17 -6.63
CA ARG A 89 13.06 -10.54 -7.30
C ARG A 89 13.14 -9.03 -7.06
N SER A 90 11.98 -8.41 -6.86
CA SER A 90 11.79 -6.96 -6.78
C SER A 90 11.37 -6.49 -5.39
N ALA A 91 10.98 -7.39 -4.49
CA ALA A 91 10.53 -7.03 -3.15
C ALA A 91 11.61 -6.33 -2.33
N TYR A 92 12.87 -6.81 -2.37
CA TYR A 92 13.98 -6.15 -1.68
C TYR A 92 14.20 -4.69 -2.08
N PRO A 93 14.47 -4.35 -3.37
CA PRO A 93 14.71 -2.96 -3.75
C PRO A 93 13.49 -2.06 -3.52
N VAL A 94 12.26 -2.57 -3.75
CA VAL A 94 11.02 -1.81 -3.51
C VAL A 94 10.82 -1.51 -2.03
N THR A 95 11.05 -2.49 -1.15
CA THR A 95 10.95 -2.25 0.29
C THR A 95 12.02 -1.27 0.76
N LYS A 96 13.23 -1.34 0.21
CA LYS A 96 14.28 -0.38 0.55
C LYS A 96 13.91 1.05 0.14
N GLU A 97 13.40 1.24 -1.07
CA GLU A 97 12.87 2.53 -1.54
C GLU A 97 11.76 3.06 -0.62
N ALA A 98 10.85 2.18 -0.19
CA ALA A 98 9.78 2.55 0.74
C ALA A 98 10.28 2.91 2.15
N LEU A 99 11.34 2.26 2.64
CA LEU A 99 11.98 2.60 3.92
C LEU A 99 12.71 3.95 3.90
N GLU A 100 13.11 4.42 2.71
CA GLU A 100 13.72 5.74 2.52
C GLU A 100 12.67 6.86 2.45
N ASN A 101 11.37 6.52 2.49
CA ASN A 101 10.28 7.49 2.48
C ASN A 101 9.79 7.81 3.90
N ASP A 102 9.93 9.07 4.32
CA ASP A 102 9.59 9.52 5.67
C ASP A 102 8.10 9.35 6.04
N ASN A 103 7.19 9.27 5.06
CA ASN A 103 5.76 9.09 5.31
C ASN A 103 5.45 7.64 5.73
N ILE A 104 6.21 6.66 5.23
CA ILE A 104 5.91 5.23 5.39
C ILE A 104 6.55 4.72 6.69
N ARG A 105 5.70 4.32 7.63
CA ARG A 105 6.11 3.83 8.96
C ARG A 105 6.03 2.31 9.07
N THR A 106 5.17 1.67 8.28
CA THR A 106 4.93 0.23 8.31
C THR A 106 4.92 -0.36 6.90
N ILE A 107 5.62 -1.48 6.70
CA ILE A 107 5.67 -2.16 5.40
C ILE A 107 5.30 -3.64 5.57
N ALA A 108 4.27 -4.09 4.85
CA ALA A 108 3.90 -5.49 4.73
C ALA A 108 4.51 -6.08 3.45
N ILE A 109 5.49 -6.96 3.57
CA ILE A 109 6.14 -7.63 2.43
C ILE A 109 5.43 -8.97 2.19
N ILE A 110 4.76 -9.11 1.04
CA ILE A 110 3.95 -10.30 0.74
C ILE A 110 4.78 -11.40 0.05
N ALA A 111 5.86 -11.04 -0.63
CA ALA A 111 6.65 -11.99 -1.40
C ALA A 111 7.36 -13.03 -0.51
N GLU A 112 7.11 -14.30 -0.82
CA GLU A 112 7.92 -15.41 -0.31
C GLU A 112 9.17 -15.62 -1.18
N GLY A 113 10.20 -16.26 -0.62
CA GLY A 113 11.41 -16.66 -1.36
C GLY A 113 12.43 -15.54 -1.60
N ILE A 114 12.36 -14.42 -0.86
CA ILE A 114 13.43 -13.42 -0.82
C ILE A 114 14.68 -14.07 -0.19
N PRO A 115 15.86 -14.01 -0.81
CA PRO A 115 17.09 -14.51 -0.21
C PRO A 115 17.33 -13.90 1.18
N GLU A 116 17.60 -14.71 2.20
CA GLU A 116 17.76 -14.26 3.60
C GLU A 116 18.79 -13.14 3.77
N ARG A 117 19.87 -13.14 2.96
CA ARG A 117 20.89 -12.09 2.99
C ARG A 117 20.35 -10.70 2.67
N TYR A 118 19.30 -10.62 1.85
CA TYR A 118 18.63 -9.37 1.50
C TYR A 118 17.63 -8.99 2.58
N THR A 119 16.88 -9.94 3.12
CA THR A 119 15.99 -9.69 4.26
C THR A 119 16.74 -9.16 5.48
N LYS A 120 17.97 -9.64 5.74
CA LYS A 120 18.83 -9.11 6.83
C LYS A 120 19.30 -7.66 6.62
N GLN A 121 19.19 -7.13 5.41
CA GLN A 121 19.55 -5.74 5.08
C GLN A 121 18.34 -4.79 5.10
N LEU A 122 17.13 -5.35 5.20
CA LEU A 122 15.90 -4.61 5.47
C LEU A 122 15.74 -4.46 6.99
#